data_AF-A0A7S7W4X9-F1
#
_entry.id   AF-A0A7S7W4X9-F1
#
_cell.length_a   1.000
_cell.length_b   1.000
_cell.length_c   1.000
_cell.angle_alpha   90.00
_cell.angle_beta   90.00
_cell.angle_gamma   90.00
#
_symmetry.space_group_name_H-M   'P 1'
#
loop_
_entity.id
_entity.type
_entity.pdbx_description
1 polymer ?
#
loop_
_entity_poly.entity_id
_entity_poly.type
_entity_poly.pdbx_seq_one_letter_code
_entity_poly.pdbx_strand_id
1 'polypeptide(L)'
;MCAVRRRVKQVKSFRERLIEEAAKFRAAAEELPPGTQRELLMRRVHQSERALEISDLLAKPKSSPPVLDHARGATNAASHLTPSVPVFKPRRVEEGLAEVQMTASRLLRRTPAKPE
;
A
#
# COMPACT_ATOMS: atom_id res chain seq x y z
N MET A 1 -14.05 -26.15 1.62
CA MET A 1 -12.98 -26.09 2.63
C MET A 1 -12.87 -24.65 3.13
N CYS A 2 -13.19 -24.39 4.40
CA CYS A 2 -13.08 -23.04 4.97
C CYS A 2 -11.61 -22.76 5.32
N ALA A 3 -11.00 -21.70 4.77
CA ALA A 3 -9.59 -21.40 5.02
C ALA A 3 -9.38 -20.78 6.41
N VAL A 4 -8.42 -21.31 7.16
CA VAL A 4 -8.10 -20.80 8.51
C VAL A 4 -7.40 -19.44 8.40
N ARG A 5 -8.02 -18.39 8.94
CA ARG A 5 -7.43 -17.04 8.97
C ARG A 5 -6.27 -17.00 9.97
N ARG A 6 -5.04 -16.79 9.48
CA ARG A 6 -3.85 -16.58 10.33
C ARG A 6 -3.88 -15.17 10.94
N ARG A 7 -4.43 -15.05 12.16
CA ARG A 7 -4.40 -13.79 12.91
C ARG A 7 -3.09 -13.69 13.69
N VAL A 8 -2.26 -12.71 13.34
CA VAL A 8 -1.05 -12.37 14.09
C VAL A 8 -1.39 -11.33 15.15
N LYS A 9 -1.08 -11.63 16.42
CA LYS A 9 -1.15 -10.64 17.49
C LYS A 9 0.13 -9.79 17.46
N GLN A 10 -0.02 -8.48 17.24
CA GLN A 10 1.10 -7.54 17.29
C GLN A 10 1.23 -7.02 18.72
N VAL A 11 2.33 -7.37 19.39
CA VAL A 11 2.62 -6.93 20.78
C VAL A 11 3.27 -5.55 20.77
N LYS A 12 4.13 -5.30 19.78
CA LYS A 12 4.86 -4.04 19.59
C LYS A 12 4.06 -3.05 18.76
N SER A 13 4.31 -1.77 18.99
CA SER A 13 3.70 -0.71 18.17
C SER A 13 4.16 -0.83 16.70
N PHE A 14 3.41 -0.23 15.77
CA PHE A 14 3.79 -0.26 14.36
C PHE A 14 5.14 0.42 14.13
N ARG A 15 5.39 1.57 14.79
CA ARG A 15 6.66 2.31 14.72
C ARG A 15 7.85 1.47 15.20
N GLU A 16 7.74 0.87 16.39
CA GLU A 16 8.81 0.01 16.94
C GLU A 16 9.20 -1.09 15.96
N ARG A 17 8.21 -1.75 15.35
CA ARG A 17 8.48 -2.80 14.36
C ARG A 17 9.21 -2.26 13.14
N LEU A 18 8.86 -1.09 12.62
CA LEU A 18 9.56 -0.52 11.47
C LEU A 18 11.02 -0.18 11.79
N ILE A 19 11.30 0.35 12.99
CA ILE A 19 12.66 0.65 13.45
C ILE A 19 13.48 -0.64 13.55
N GLU A 20 12.90 -1.68 14.18
CA GLU A 20 13.55 -2.98 14.32
C GLU A 20 13.85 -3.63 12.97
N GLU A 21 12.90 -3.60 12.03
CA GLU A 21 13.12 -4.15 10.68
C GLU A 21 14.21 -3.38 9.93
N ALA A 22 14.21 -2.05 9.97
CA ALA A 22 15.26 -1.25 9.36
C ALA A 22 16.65 -1.56 9.94
N ALA A 23 16.76 -1.75 11.26
CA ALA A 23 18.00 -2.13 11.92
C ALA A 23 18.47 -3.54 11.49
N LYS A 24 17.56 -4.52 11.45
CA LYS A 24 17.87 -5.89 10.99
C LYS A 24 18.39 -5.92 9.56
N PHE A 25 17.74 -5.19 8.64
CA PHE A 25 18.18 -5.14 7.25
C PHE A 25 19.50 -4.41 7.07
N ARG A 26 19.78 -3.37 7.88
CA ARG A 26 21.11 -2.73 7.90
C ARG A 26 22.20 -3.70 8.32
N ALA A 27 22.02 -4.37 9.47
CA ALA A 27 22.98 -5.35 9.96
C ALA A 27 23.24 -6.47 8.93
N ALA A 28 22.19 -7.04 8.36
CA ALA A 28 22.32 -8.08 7.33
C ALA A 28 23.04 -7.58 6.06
N ALA A 29 22.86 -6.30 5.69
CA ALA A 29 23.49 -5.72 4.51
C ALA A 29 24.95 -5.28 4.76
N GLU A 30 25.36 -5.10 6.00
CA GLU A 30 26.75 -4.84 6.39
C GLU A 30 27.60 -6.12 6.33
N GLU A 31 27.00 -7.28 6.59
CA GLU A 31 27.66 -8.59 6.49
C GLU A 31 27.92 -9.02 5.03
N LEU A 32 27.18 -8.46 4.07
CA LEU A 32 27.29 -8.82 2.66
C LEU A 32 28.29 -7.93 1.90
N PRO A 33 29.04 -8.50 0.94
CA PRO A 33 29.83 -7.69 0.02
C PRO A 33 28.93 -6.79 -0.83
N PRO A 34 29.48 -5.71 -1.41
CA PRO A 34 28.76 -4.89 -2.36
C PRO A 34 28.24 -5.73 -3.54
N GLY A 35 26.94 -5.61 -3.83
CA GLY A 35 26.29 -6.35 -4.89
C GLY A 35 24.76 -6.35 -4.76
N THR A 36 24.09 -7.06 -5.66
CA THR A 36 22.62 -7.01 -5.79
C THR A 36 21.89 -7.42 -4.52
N GLN A 37 22.39 -8.43 -3.78
CA GLN A 37 21.75 -8.88 -2.54
C GLN A 37 21.77 -7.81 -1.46
N ARG A 38 22.92 -7.15 -1.29
CA ARG A 38 23.07 -6.01 -0.38
C ARG A 38 22.15 -4.85 -0.76
N GLU A 39 22.06 -4.53 -2.05
CA GLU A 39 21.16 -3.49 -2.54
C GLU A 39 19.68 -3.79 -2.26
N LEU A 40 19.26 -5.05 -2.41
CA LEU A 40 17.89 -5.45 -2.11
C LEU A 40 17.55 -5.25 -0.63
N LEU A 41 18.48 -5.57 0.27
CA LEU A 41 18.32 -5.30 1.70
C LEU A 41 18.26 -3.80 1.98
N MET A 42 19.13 -3.01 1.36
CA MET A 42 19.12 -1.55 1.49
C MET A 42 17.81 -0.92 0.99
N ARG A 43 17.19 -1.48 -0.07
CA ARG A 43 15.84 -1.07 -0.48
C ARG A 43 14.79 -1.34 0.60
N ARG A 44 14.91 -2.45 1.35
CA ARG A 44 14.01 -2.75 2.48
C ARG A 44 14.24 -1.82 3.67
N VAL A 45 15.49 -1.42 3.93
CA VAL A 45 15.81 -0.37 4.91
C VAL A 45 15.04 0.90 4.55
N HIS A 46 15.21 1.42 3.34
CA HIS A 46 14.55 2.65 2.89
C HIS A 46 13.01 2.54 2.93
N GLN A 47 12.44 1.39 2.56
CA GLN A 47 10.99 1.18 2.67
C GLN A 47 10.49 1.29 4.12
N SER A 48 11.25 0.74 5.07
CA SER A 48 10.89 0.75 6.48
C SER A 48 11.00 2.16 7.07
N GLU A 49 12.05 2.90 6.71
CA GLU A 49 12.24 4.30 7.09
C GLU A 49 11.14 5.20 6.50
N ARG A 50 10.82 5.03 5.21
CA ARG A 50 9.76 5.80 4.58
C ARG A 50 8.39 5.52 5.21
N ALA A 51 8.12 4.28 5.58
CA ALA A 51 6.90 3.91 6.30
C ALA A 51 6.84 4.58 7.69
N LEU A 52 7.98 4.73 8.38
CA LEU A 52 8.07 5.44 9.66
C LEU A 52 7.70 6.92 9.47
N GLU A 53 8.30 7.58 8.48
CA GLU A 53 8.01 8.99 8.17
C GLU A 53 6.53 9.20 7.83
N ILE A 54 5.93 8.29 7.05
CA ILE A 54 4.49 8.35 6.74
C ILE A 54 3.67 8.17 8.02
N SER A 55 4.04 7.23 8.89
CA SER A 55 3.39 7.06 10.19
C SER A 55 3.44 8.34 11.01
N ASP A 56 4.55 9.07 10.95
CA ASP A 56 4.73 10.33 11.67
C ASP A 56 3.88 11.46 11.08
N LEU A 57 3.78 11.53 9.75
CA LEU A 57 2.89 12.48 9.08
C LEU A 57 1.42 12.22 9.42
N LEU A 58 1.00 10.95 9.46
CA LEU A 58 -0.37 10.58 9.81
C LEU A 58 -0.69 10.77 11.29
N ALA A 59 0.32 10.71 12.17
CA ALA A 59 0.14 10.94 13.60
C ALA A 59 -0.04 12.42 13.96
N LYS A 60 0.42 13.34 13.10
CA LYS A 60 0.22 14.78 13.32
C LYS A 60 -1.29 15.10 13.21
N PRO A 61 -1.87 15.83 14.18
CA PRO A 61 -3.26 16.23 14.09
C PRO A 61 -3.43 17.09 12.83
N LYS A 62 -4.51 16.81 12.09
CA LYS A 62 -4.87 17.63 10.94
C LYS A 62 -5.10 19.05 11.44
N SER A 63 -4.42 20.03 10.85
CA SER A 63 -4.77 21.43 11.08
C SER A 63 -6.25 21.58 10.77
N SER A 64 -7.03 22.08 11.73
CA SER A 64 -8.44 22.38 11.49
C SER A 64 -8.54 23.15 10.18
N PRO A 65 -9.45 22.77 9.26
CA PRO A 65 -9.73 23.63 8.12
C PRO A 65 -10.03 25.03 8.67
N PRO A 66 -9.65 26.11 7.96
CA PRO A 66 -9.98 27.45 8.40
C PRO A 66 -11.48 27.47 8.66
N VAL A 67 -11.87 27.81 9.89
CA VAL A 67 -13.27 28.03 10.22
C VAL A 67 -13.69 29.16 9.31
N LEU A 68 -14.43 28.83 8.25
CA LEU A 68 -15.03 29.85 7.42
C LEU A 68 -16.06 30.53 8.32
N ASP A 69 -15.68 31.70 8.85
CA ASP A 69 -16.56 32.59 9.58
C ASP A 69 -17.63 33.09 8.61
N HIS A 70 -18.65 32.27 8.36
CA HIS A 70 -19.85 32.65 7.61
C HIS A 70 -20.76 33.57 8.43
N ALA A 71 -20.35 33.97 9.64
CA ALA A 71 -21.11 34.83 10.53
C ALA A 71 -20.72 36.30 10.34
N ARG A 72 -21.08 36.89 9.19
CA ARG A 72 -21.37 38.34 9.07
C ARG A 72 -22.15 38.62 7.79
N GLY A 73 -23.47 38.55 7.90
CA GLY A 73 -24.40 39.36 7.12
C GLY A 73 -24.73 38.87 5.72
N ALA A 74 -25.71 37.98 5.59
CA ALA A 74 -26.54 37.92 4.40
C ALA A 74 -27.95 37.43 4.79
N THR A 75 -28.78 38.40 5.16
CA THR A 75 -30.23 38.23 5.24
C THR A 75 -30.77 37.87 3.84
N ASN A 76 -31.47 36.73 3.76
CA ASN A 76 -32.58 36.38 2.87
C ASN A 76 -32.60 36.96 1.44
N ALA A 77 -32.30 36.13 0.43
CA ALA A 77 -33.01 36.06 -0.87
C ALA A 77 -32.36 34.97 -1.76
N ALA A 78 -33.17 34.31 -2.60
CA ALA A 78 -32.82 33.22 -3.54
C ALA A 78 -32.54 31.87 -2.84
N SER A 79 -33.52 31.02 -2.53
CA SER A 79 -34.35 30.24 -3.47
C SER A 79 -33.60 29.82 -4.76
N HIS A 80 -33.78 28.55 -5.12
CA HIS A 80 -33.45 27.89 -6.40
C HIS A 80 -31.99 27.91 -6.87
N LEU A 81 -31.28 26.80 -6.62
CA LEU A 81 -30.66 25.92 -7.62
C LEU A 81 -29.72 24.95 -6.91
N THR A 82 -30.22 23.76 -6.60
CA THR A 82 -29.37 22.63 -6.24
C THR A 82 -28.57 22.21 -7.48
N PRO A 83 -27.23 22.24 -7.49
CA PRO A 83 -26.49 21.59 -8.56
C PRO A 83 -26.65 20.08 -8.39
N SER A 84 -27.39 19.47 -9.33
CA SER A 84 -27.46 18.02 -9.52
C SER A 84 -26.05 17.49 -9.78
N VAL A 85 -25.39 16.99 -8.74
CA VAL A 85 -24.09 16.33 -8.87
C VAL A 85 -24.33 15.01 -9.60
N PRO A 86 -23.71 14.75 -10.77
CA PRO A 86 -23.88 13.47 -11.43
C PRO A 86 -23.23 12.40 -10.55
N VAL A 87 -24.04 11.45 -10.09
CA VAL A 87 -23.57 10.25 -9.37
C VAL A 87 -22.71 9.45 -10.34
N PHE A 88 -21.39 9.51 -10.14
CA PHE A 88 -20.43 8.73 -10.93
C PHE A 88 -20.57 7.25 -10.55
N LYS A 89 -21.38 6.51 -11.31
CA LYS A 89 -21.44 5.05 -11.20
C LYS A 89 -20.11 4.50 -11.76
N PRO A 90 -19.29 3.77 -10.98
CA PRO A 90 -18.11 3.14 -11.52
C PRO A 90 -18.54 2.15 -12.61
N ARG A 91 -18.08 2.36 -13.85
CA ARG A 91 -18.17 1.36 -14.92
C ARG A 91 -17.40 0.13 -14.44
N ARG A 92 -18.14 -0.94 -14.18
CA ARG A 92 -17.59 -2.26 -13.89
C ARG A 92 -16.80 -2.70 -15.13
N VAL A 93 -15.48 -2.68 -15.05
CA VAL A 93 -14.59 -3.21 -16.09
C VAL A 93 -14.54 -4.72 -15.90
N GLU A 94 -15.61 -5.42 -16.29
CA GLU A 94 -15.57 -6.86 -16.54
C GLU A 94 -15.21 -6.99 -18.00
N GLU A 95 -13.93 -7.20 -18.32
CA GLU A 95 -13.44 -7.90 -19.52
C GLU A 95 -11.92 -7.73 -19.60
N GLY A 96 -11.19 -8.83 -19.40
CA GLY A 96 -9.73 -8.83 -19.55
C GLY A 96 -8.95 -9.92 -18.82
N LEU A 97 -9.60 -10.83 -18.08
CA LEU A 97 -8.90 -11.88 -17.33
C LEU A 97 -8.74 -13.23 -18.08
N ALA A 98 -9.25 -13.36 -19.30
CA ALA A 98 -9.25 -14.65 -20.00
C ALA A 98 -7.96 -14.96 -20.80
N GLU A 99 -7.19 -13.96 -21.24
CA GLU A 99 -6.09 -14.23 -22.19
C GLU A 99 -4.74 -14.57 -21.55
N VAL A 100 -4.51 -14.24 -20.27
CA VAL A 100 -3.21 -14.51 -19.62
C VAL A 100 -3.09 -15.97 -19.13
N GLN A 101 -4.20 -16.71 -18.99
CA GLN A 101 -4.11 -18.11 -18.54
C GLN A 101 -3.67 -19.10 -19.64
N MET A 102 -3.79 -18.73 -20.92
CA MET A 102 -3.44 -19.63 -22.02
C MET A 102 -1.94 -19.65 -22.35
N THR A 103 -1.13 -18.68 -21.89
CA THR A 103 0.32 -18.66 -22.12
C THR A 103 1.11 -19.44 -21.06
N ALA A 104 0.62 -19.57 -19.82
CA ALA A 104 1.32 -20.30 -18.76
C ALA A 104 1.30 -21.83 -18.95
N SER A 105 0.29 -22.37 -19.65
CA SER A 105 0.11 -23.82 -19.82
C SER A 105 1.00 -24.46 -20.88
N ARG A 106 1.76 -23.67 -21.66
CA ARG A 106 2.61 -24.19 -22.74
C ARG A 106 4.06 -24.44 -22.34
N LEU A 107 4.49 -24.01 -21.15
CA LEU A 107 5.89 -24.13 -20.69
C LEU A 107 6.18 -25.30 -19.73
N LEU A 108 5.16 -26.09 -19.35
CA LEU A 108 5.31 -27.20 -18.37
C LEU A 108 5.37 -28.61 -18.99
N ARG A 109 5.63 -28.76 -20.30
CA ARG A 109 5.79 -30.07 -20.96
C ARG A 109 7.10 -30.25 -21.73
N ARG A 110 8.23 -29.85 -21.15
CA ARG A 110 9.57 -30.28 -21.58
C ARG A 110 10.50 -30.46 -20.38
N THR A 111 10.29 -31.51 -19.61
CA THR A 111 11.39 -32.16 -18.88
C THR A 111 11.86 -33.33 -19.75
N PRO A 112 13.11 -33.34 -20.25
CA PRO A 112 13.66 -34.56 -20.80
C PRO A 112 13.87 -35.57 -19.67
N ALA A 113 13.39 -36.78 -19.91
CA ALA A 113 13.67 -37.94 -19.09
C ALA A 113 15.18 -38.10 -18.91
N LYS A 114 15.60 -38.36 -17.68
CA LYS A 114 16.98 -38.68 -17.30
C LYS A 114 17.23 -40.15 -17.68
N PRO A 115 18.25 -40.49 -18.48
CA PRO A 115 18.68 -41.87 -18.62
C PRO A 115 19.72 -42.24 -17.56
N GLU A 116 19.52 -43.45 -17.03
CA GLU A 116 20.39 -44.37 -16.27
C GLU A 116 20.96 -43.96 -14.90
#